data_AF-A0A6P1ZL56-F1
#
_entry.id   AF-A0A6P1ZL56-F1
#
_cell.length_a   1.000
_cell.length_b   1.000
_cell.length_c   1.000
_cell.angle_alpha   90.00
_cell.angle_beta   90.00
_cell.angle_gamma   90.00
#
_symmetry.space_group_name_H-M   'P 1'
#
loop_
_entity.id
_entity.type
_entity.pdbx_description
1 polymer ?
#
loop_
_entity_poly.entity_id
_entity_poly.type
_entity_poly.pdbx_seq_one_letter_code
_entity_poly.pdbx_strand_id
1 'polypeptide(L)'
;MTDAPPTFCHWEVQPRSIRLSAGEFEQRIPLSLRGDVDAPVFATSNPEVAEIGPDGVIRCGWTIGNAVLMVWRSSARDSLRHVLLEVRDPSWFADHPDFASGATVFLSGMVVNALNTSGVGNALIEFRRSETGPTAFQTFANAYGGFELSVPEGFYYIEVTAPGYIAWHGWVNADPNTSGDIQIVLSPELDGQVARIVLQWGLNPRDLDSHLTGPTPSGGRFHVFYSHTIENEAAELDVDDTSSYGPETITIHRLIPGVYRYAVHDYTNRNANPSTGLAQSGASVKVFLSDGREQTFNVPNAPGTVWTVFEIDGAAGTVTAVNAMSYQSQPANVGM
;
A
#
# COMPACT_ATOMS: atom_id res chain seq x y z
N MET A 1 -22.87 -8.08 -70.28
CA MET A 1 -22.33 -8.27 -68.93
C MET A 1 -20.85 -8.05 -69.00
N THR A 2 -20.38 -6.89 -68.56
CA THR A 2 -18.96 -6.59 -68.41
C THR A 2 -18.63 -6.82 -66.94
N ASP A 3 -18.14 -8.01 -66.61
CA ASP A 3 -17.52 -8.26 -65.31
C ASP A 3 -16.16 -7.55 -65.32
N ALA A 4 -16.18 -6.27 -64.92
CA ALA A 4 -14.96 -5.63 -64.45
C ALA A 4 -14.54 -6.38 -63.17
N PRO A 5 -13.27 -6.80 -63.03
CA PRO A 5 -12.81 -7.38 -61.78
C PRO A 5 -13.08 -6.37 -60.66
N PRO A 6 -13.56 -6.80 -59.48
CA PRO A 6 -13.80 -5.88 -58.38
C PRO A 6 -12.49 -5.13 -58.12
N THR A 7 -12.51 -3.81 -58.31
CA THR A 7 -11.41 -2.96 -57.89
C THR A 7 -11.37 -3.09 -56.38
N PHE A 8 -10.46 -3.92 -55.84
CA PHE A 8 -10.18 -3.91 -54.41
C PHE A 8 -9.48 -2.59 -54.12
N CYS A 9 -10.28 -1.57 -53.86
CA CYS A 9 -9.78 -0.29 -53.43
C CYS A 9 -9.17 -0.50 -52.04
N HIS A 10 -7.90 -0.13 -51.92
CA HIS A 10 -7.13 -0.34 -50.72
C HIS A 10 -7.82 0.33 -49.52
N TRP A 11 -7.86 -0.39 -48.39
CA TRP A 11 -8.25 0.18 -47.11
C TRP A 11 -7.50 -0.49 -45.95
N GLU A 12 -7.34 0.27 -44.87
CA GLU A 12 -6.66 -0.17 -43.66
C GLU A 12 -7.26 0.43 -42.38
N VAL A 13 -6.91 -0.21 -41.25
CA VAL A 13 -7.20 0.25 -39.89
C VAL A 13 -5.88 0.48 -39.15
N GLN A 14 -5.80 1.59 -38.42
CA GLN A 14 -4.68 1.89 -37.52
C GLN A 14 -5.18 2.36 -36.15
N PRO A 15 -4.43 2.05 -35.07
CA PRO A 15 -3.29 1.11 -35.03
C PRO A 15 -3.72 -0.35 -35.27
N ARG A 16 -2.78 -1.22 -35.70
CA ARG A 16 -3.04 -2.67 -35.89
C ARG A 16 -2.84 -3.48 -34.61
N SER A 17 -2.15 -2.91 -33.63
CA SER A 17 -1.90 -3.48 -32.32
C SER A 17 -1.90 -2.38 -31.28
N ILE A 18 -2.53 -2.63 -30.16
CA ILE A 18 -2.62 -1.73 -29.01
C ILE A 18 -2.20 -2.54 -27.79
N ARG A 19 -1.21 -2.04 -27.06
CA ARG A 19 -0.89 -2.55 -25.72
C ARG A 19 -0.96 -1.37 -24.76
N LEU A 20 -1.71 -1.54 -23.68
CA LEU A 20 -1.90 -0.50 -22.66
C LEU A 20 -1.88 -1.11 -21.26
N SER A 21 -1.60 -0.29 -20.25
CA SER A 21 -1.71 -0.68 -18.85
C SER A 21 -3.15 -0.63 -18.39
N ALA A 22 -3.54 -1.54 -17.50
CA ALA A 22 -4.78 -1.42 -16.76
C ALA A 22 -4.76 -0.17 -15.88
N GLY A 23 -5.93 0.39 -15.59
CA GLY A 23 -6.08 1.57 -14.74
C GLY A 23 -7.52 1.78 -14.30
N GLU A 24 -7.72 2.72 -13.37
CA GLU A 24 -9.03 3.02 -12.79
C GLU A 24 -10.00 3.67 -13.78
N PHE A 25 -9.46 4.35 -14.80
CA PHE A 25 -10.24 5.12 -15.75
C PHE A 25 -10.31 4.45 -17.12
N GLU A 26 -11.46 4.63 -17.77
CA GLU A 26 -11.66 4.25 -19.18
C GLU A 26 -10.57 4.87 -20.06
N GLN A 27 -9.94 4.05 -20.88
CA GLN A 27 -9.06 4.50 -21.95
C GLN A 27 -9.83 4.45 -23.27
N ARG A 28 -9.80 5.58 -23.99
CA ARG A 28 -10.53 5.77 -25.25
C ARG A 28 -9.55 5.91 -26.41
N ILE A 29 -9.53 4.94 -27.31
CA ILE A 29 -8.60 4.90 -28.44
C ILE A 29 -9.41 4.92 -29.74
N PRO A 30 -9.44 6.05 -30.47
CA PRO A 30 -10.10 6.11 -31.77
C PRO A 30 -9.33 5.32 -32.82
N LEU A 31 -10.03 4.50 -33.61
CA LEU A 31 -9.45 3.87 -34.78
C LEU A 31 -9.39 4.84 -35.96
N SER A 32 -8.27 4.83 -36.68
CA SER A 32 -8.13 5.49 -37.97
C SER A 32 -8.44 4.49 -39.09
N LEU A 33 -9.56 4.69 -39.77
CA LEU A 33 -9.93 3.95 -40.97
C LEU A 33 -9.54 4.79 -42.20
N ARG A 34 -8.78 4.21 -43.13
CA ARG A 34 -8.26 4.91 -44.32
C ARG A 34 -8.54 4.12 -45.58
N GLY A 35 -8.77 4.83 -46.68
CA GLY A 35 -9.07 4.22 -47.98
C GLY A 35 -10.57 3.98 -48.17
N ASP A 36 -10.92 2.93 -48.90
CA ASP A 36 -12.32 2.64 -49.25
C ASP A 36 -13.08 1.92 -48.13
N VAL A 37 -13.68 2.74 -47.28
CA VAL A 37 -14.51 2.35 -46.14
C VAL A 37 -15.85 3.05 -46.29
N ASP A 38 -16.93 2.28 -46.22
CA ASP A 38 -18.30 2.77 -46.47
C ASP A 38 -19.09 2.83 -45.16
N ALA A 39 -19.54 1.67 -44.67
CA ALA A 39 -20.31 1.53 -43.43
C ALA A 39 -19.63 0.50 -42.52
N PRO A 40 -18.58 0.88 -41.77
CA PRO A 40 -17.78 -0.09 -41.04
C PRO A 40 -18.59 -0.76 -39.93
N VAL A 41 -18.33 -2.04 -39.71
CA VAL A 41 -18.93 -2.84 -38.63
C VAL A 41 -17.83 -3.32 -37.71
N PHE A 42 -18.04 -3.18 -36.41
CA PHE A 42 -17.06 -3.55 -35.39
C PHE A 42 -17.58 -4.71 -34.53
N ALA A 43 -16.67 -5.55 -34.08
CA ALA A 43 -16.92 -6.56 -33.05
C ALA A 43 -15.67 -6.79 -32.22
N THR A 44 -15.84 -7.29 -31.00
CA THR A 44 -14.75 -7.68 -30.10
C THR A 44 -14.86 -9.16 -29.76
N SER A 45 -13.74 -9.85 -29.62
CA SER A 45 -13.70 -11.22 -29.11
C SER A 45 -13.87 -11.30 -27.60
N ASN A 46 -13.64 -10.19 -26.88
CA ASN A 46 -13.71 -10.15 -25.42
C ASN A 46 -14.14 -8.74 -24.94
N PRO A 47 -15.45 -8.50 -24.74
CA PRO A 47 -15.95 -7.19 -24.34
C PRO A 47 -15.57 -6.78 -22.92
N GLU A 48 -15.19 -7.72 -22.05
CA GLU A 48 -14.73 -7.39 -20.68
C GLU A 48 -13.35 -6.70 -20.70
N VAL A 49 -12.53 -7.00 -21.71
CA VAL A 49 -11.18 -6.41 -21.88
C VAL A 49 -11.25 -5.15 -22.73
N ALA A 50 -11.97 -5.21 -23.85
CA ALA A 50 -12.14 -4.07 -24.74
C ALA A 50 -13.44 -4.16 -25.54
N GLU A 51 -14.19 -3.06 -25.50
CA GLU A 51 -15.37 -2.83 -26.31
C GLU A 51 -15.05 -1.81 -27.42
N ILE A 52 -15.75 -1.89 -28.54
CA ILE A 52 -15.70 -0.87 -29.58
C ILE A 52 -17.12 -0.52 -30.02
N GLY A 53 -17.44 0.76 -29.92
CA GLY A 53 -18.75 1.30 -30.30
C GLY A 53 -18.86 1.55 -31.80
N PRO A 54 -20.07 1.89 -32.30
CA PRO A 54 -20.28 2.30 -33.68
C PRO A 54 -19.54 3.61 -34.04
N ASP A 55 -19.09 4.35 -33.03
CA ASP A 55 -18.24 5.54 -33.17
C ASP A 55 -16.79 5.21 -33.55
N GLY A 56 -16.41 3.92 -33.63
CA GLY A 56 -15.06 3.49 -33.97
C GLY A 56 -14.04 3.79 -32.85
N VAL A 57 -14.52 4.07 -31.63
CA VAL A 57 -13.68 4.32 -30.46
C VAL A 57 -13.65 3.07 -29.59
N ILE A 58 -12.45 2.58 -29.32
CA ILE A 58 -12.20 1.48 -28.41
C ILE A 58 -12.28 2.00 -26.98
N ARG A 59 -12.97 1.27 -26.11
CA ARG A 59 -13.09 1.50 -24.67
C ARG A 59 -12.49 0.29 -23.96
N CYS A 60 -11.43 0.52 -23.19
CA CYS A 60 -10.67 -0.54 -22.53
C CYS A 60 -9.95 0.01 -21.29
N GLY A 61 -9.20 -0.85 -20.61
CA GLY A 61 -8.27 -0.44 -19.54
C GLY A 61 -8.65 -0.90 -18.14
N TRP A 62 -9.85 -1.44 -17.91
CA TRP A 62 -10.21 -1.96 -16.58
C TRP A 62 -9.74 -3.39 -16.35
N THR A 63 -9.98 -4.27 -17.32
CA THR A 63 -9.70 -5.70 -17.19
C THR A 63 -8.42 -6.07 -17.93
N ILE A 64 -7.46 -6.65 -17.20
CA ILE A 64 -6.26 -7.25 -17.79
C ILE A 64 -6.67 -8.42 -18.68
N GLY A 65 -6.12 -8.48 -19.89
CA GLY A 65 -6.39 -9.58 -20.80
C GLY A 65 -6.06 -9.27 -22.25
N ASN A 66 -6.66 -10.06 -23.14
CA ASN A 66 -6.46 -9.94 -24.58
C ASN A 66 -7.82 -9.88 -25.29
N ALA A 67 -7.89 -9.04 -26.31
CA ALA A 67 -9.03 -8.97 -27.23
C ALA A 67 -8.54 -8.85 -28.67
N VAL A 68 -9.29 -9.44 -29.59
CA VAL A 68 -9.15 -9.19 -31.03
C VAL A 68 -10.36 -8.39 -31.46
N LEU A 69 -10.12 -7.17 -31.95
CA LEU A 69 -11.16 -6.34 -32.54
C LEU A 69 -11.25 -6.64 -34.03
N MET A 70 -12.44 -6.97 -34.47
CA MET A 70 -12.78 -7.27 -35.86
C MET A 70 -13.43 -6.04 -36.48
N VAL A 71 -12.86 -5.57 -37.59
CA VAL A 71 -13.35 -4.40 -38.33
C VAL A 71 -13.68 -4.82 -39.75
N TRP A 72 -14.95 -4.77 -40.12
CA TRP A 72 -15.36 -4.91 -41.51
C TRP A 72 -15.54 -3.54 -42.15
N ARG A 73 -15.17 -3.40 -43.43
CA ARG A 73 -15.27 -2.10 -44.13
C ARG A 73 -16.70 -1.66 -44.44
N SER A 74 -17.65 -2.59 -44.48
CA SER A 74 -19.02 -2.38 -44.92
C SER A 74 -20.01 -3.22 -44.10
N SER A 75 -21.29 -2.85 -44.17
CA SER A 75 -22.40 -3.58 -43.53
C SER A 75 -22.55 -5.00 -44.09
N ALA A 76 -22.08 -5.26 -45.31
CA ALA A 76 -22.07 -6.57 -45.95
C ALA A 76 -20.96 -7.50 -45.42
N ARG A 77 -20.04 -6.99 -44.57
CA ARG A 77 -18.93 -7.76 -43.98
C ARG A 77 -18.00 -8.41 -45.03
N ASP A 78 -17.82 -7.76 -46.16
CA ASP A 78 -17.12 -8.25 -47.35
C ASP A 78 -15.58 -8.24 -47.24
N SER A 79 -15.00 -7.40 -46.37
CA SER A 79 -13.56 -7.40 -46.09
C SER A 79 -13.30 -7.11 -44.62
N LEU A 80 -12.45 -7.92 -43.97
CA LEU A 80 -12.12 -7.87 -42.55
C LEU A 80 -10.68 -7.39 -42.30
N ARG A 81 -10.48 -6.63 -41.22
CA ARG A 81 -9.18 -6.36 -40.59
C ARG A 81 -9.28 -6.65 -39.10
N HIS A 82 -8.12 -6.90 -38.49
CA HIS A 82 -8.01 -7.14 -37.07
C HIS A 82 -7.15 -6.07 -36.42
N VAL A 83 -7.53 -5.70 -35.19
CA VAL A 83 -6.68 -4.95 -34.26
C VAL A 83 -6.47 -5.82 -33.03
N LEU A 84 -5.21 -6.12 -32.73
CA LEU A 84 -4.86 -6.86 -31.51
C LEU A 84 -4.85 -5.87 -30.34
N LEU A 85 -5.50 -6.23 -29.24
CA LEU A 85 -5.50 -5.41 -28.03
C LEU A 85 -5.08 -6.23 -26.83
N GLU A 86 -4.12 -5.69 -26.09
CA GLU A 86 -3.58 -6.27 -24.88
C GLU A 86 -3.67 -5.24 -23.74
N VAL A 87 -4.47 -5.55 -22.72
CA VAL A 87 -4.42 -4.82 -21.44
C VAL A 87 -3.52 -5.61 -20.50
N ARG A 88 -2.54 -4.94 -19.91
CA ARG A 88 -1.53 -5.55 -19.03
C ARG A 88 -1.51 -4.87 -17.68
N ASP A 89 -1.06 -5.59 -16.65
CA ASP A 89 -0.72 -4.94 -15.39
C ASP A 89 0.35 -3.86 -15.63
N PRO A 90 0.32 -2.72 -14.92
CA PRO A 90 1.35 -1.68 -15.04
C PRO A 90 2.78 -2.20 -14.87
N SER A 91 3.01 -3.26 -14.09
CA SER A 91 4.31 -3.93 -13.96
C SER A 91 4.91 -4.33 -15.31
N TRP A 92 4.07 -4.78 -16.25
CA TRP A 92 4.55 -5.21 -17.57
C TRP A 92 5.34 -4.10 -18.26
N PHE A 93 4.88 -2.85 -18.17
CA PHE A 93 5.57 -1.70 -18.75
C PHE A 93 6.77 -1.29 -17.92
N ALA A 94 6.62 -1.22 -16.60
CA ALA A 94 7.70 -0.82 -15.69
C ALA A 94 8.94 -1.72 -15.82
N ASP A 95 8.73 -3.01 -16.09
CA ASP A 95 9.80 -4.01 -16.18
C ASP A 95 10.16 -4.38 -17.63
N HIS A 96 9.51 -3.77 -18.64
CA HIS A 96 9.83 -4.04 -20.04
C HIS A 96 11.18 -3.42 -20.41
N PRO A 97 12.10 -4.12 -21.12
CA PRO A 97 13.42 -3.60 -21.47
C PRO A 97 13.42 -2.25 -22.20
N ASP A 98 12.39 -1.97 -22.99
CA ASP A 98 12.27 -0.70 -23.74
C ASP A 98 11.83 0.50 -22.87
N PHE A 99 11.27 0.24 -21.68
CA PHE A 99 10.71 1.26 -20.78
C PHE A 99 11.36 1.25 -19.38
N ALA A 100 12.04 0.16 -19.02
CA ALA A 100 12.80 0.01 -17.79
C ALA A 100 14.00 0.97 -17.85
N SER A 101 13.76 2.21 -17.42
CA SER A 101 14.77 3.24 -17.25
C SER A 101 15.00 3.46 -15.76
N GLY A 102 16.23 3.28 -15.29
CA GLY A 102 16.59 3.53 -13.90
C GLY A 102 17.95 2.94 -13.59
N ALA A 103 18.66 3.53 -12.63
CA ALA A 103 19.83 2.88 -12.08
C ALA A 103 19.40 1.60 -11.34
N THR A 104 20.27 0.58 -11.30
CA THR A 104 20.09 -0.49 -10.33
C THR A 104 20.33 0.08 -8.92
N VAL A 105 19.33 -0.08 -8.06
CA VAL A 105 19.37 0.35 -6.65
C VAL A 105 19.57 -0.88 -5.79
N PHE A 106 20.58 -0.81 -4.90
CA PHE A 106 20.78 -1.81 -3.86
C PHE A 106 19.91 -1.46 -2.66
N LEU A 107 18.96 -2.35 -2.32
CA LEU A 107 18.12 -2.27 -1.14
C LEU A 107 18.71 -3.18 -0.07
N SER A 108 18.80 -2.68 1.15
CA SER A 108 19.08 -3.48 2.35
C SER A 108 18.11 -3.11 3.46
N GLY A 109 17.86 -4.06 4.36
CA GLY A 109 16.98 -3.83 5.48
C GLY A 109 16.91 -4.98 6.47
N MET A 110 16.07 -4.81 7.48
CA MET A 110 15.81 -5.77 8.54
C MET A 110 14.32 -6.05 8.66
N VAL A 111 13.96 -7.33 8.78
CA VAL A 111 12.66 -7.79 9.23
C VAL A 111 12.76 -8.12 10.71
N VAL A 112 12.01 -7.42 11.55
CA VAL A 112 12.07 -7.57 13.01
C VAL A 112 10.70 -7.88 13.59
N ASN A 113 10.68 -8.56 14.73
CA ASN A 113 9.47 -8.91 15.46
C ASN A 113 8.99 -7.69 16.27
N ALA A 114 7.72 -7.33 16.11
CA ALA A 114 7.09 -6.20 16.79
C ALA A 114 7.14 -6.28 18.33
N LEU A 115 7.23 -7.48 18.91
CA LEU A 115 7.18 -7.68 20.36
C LEU A 115 8.54 -7.59 21.06
N ASN A 116 9.65 -7.70 20.33
CA ASN A 116 10.97 -7.82 20.96
C ASN A 116 12.15 -7.38 20.08
N THR A 117 11.87 -6.81 18.91
CA THR A 117 12.84 -6.33 17.91
C THR A 117 13.87 -7.36 17.42
N SER A 118 13.68 -8.65 17.74
CA SER A 118 14.52 -9.72 17.23
C SER A 118 14.29 -9.93 15.73
N GLY A 119 15.36 -10.28 15.01
CA GLY A 119 15.28 -10.55 13.58
C GLY A 119 14.39 -11.74 13.25
N VAL A 120 13.51 -11.59 12.26
CA VAL A 120 12.62 -12.65 11.77
C VAL A 120 13.23 -13.27 10.53
N GLY A 121 13.89 -14.42 10.72
CA GLY A 121 14.51 -15.15 9.61
C GLY A 121 13.53 -15.93 8.73
N ASN A 122 13.94 -16.18 7.49
CA ASN A 122 13.15 -16.84 6.45
C ASN A 122 11.82 -16.14 6.10
N ALA A 123 11.66 -14.87 6.48
CA ALA A 123 10.58 -14.05 5.96
C ALA A 123 10.74 -13.91 4.45
N LEU A 124 9.67 -14.13 3.69
CA LEU A 124 9.60 -13.88 2.25
C LEU A 124 9.25 -12.41 2.04
N ILE A 125 10.06 -11.69 1.26
CA ILE A 125 9.82 -10.30 0.86
C ILE A 125 9.54 -10.29 -0.64
N GLU A 126 8.30 -9.99 -1.02
CA GLU A 126 7.86 -9.87 -2.41
C GLU A 126 7.71 -8.40 -2.80
N PHE A 127 8.32 -7.99 -3.90
CA PHE A 127 8.23 -6.66 -4.48
C PHE A 127 7.32 -6.69 -5.71
N ARG A 128 6.27 -5.89 -5.72
CA ARG A 128 5.30 -5.73 -6.81
C ARG A 128 5.30 -4.28 -7.29
N ARG A 129 4.93 -4.03 -8.55
CA ARG A 129 4.78 -2.66 -9.10
C ARG A 129 3.39 -2.06 -8.86
N SER A 130 2.46 -2.86 -8.35
CA SER A 130 1.10 -2.50 -7.97
C SER A 130 0.66 -3.39 -6.80
N GLU A 131 -0.36 -2.98 -6.04
CA GLU A 131 -0.79 -3.71 -4.82
C GLU A 131 -1.24 -5.14 -5.12
N THR A 132 -1.93 -5.33 -6.26
CA THR A 132 -2.49 -6.61 -6.70
C THR A 132 -1.71 -7.24 -7.86
N GLY A 133 -0.58 -6.64 -8.26
CA GLY A 133 0.21 -7.09 -9.40
C GLY A 133 0.99 -8.38 -9.12
N PRO A 134 1.61 -8.96 -10.15
CA PRO A 134 2.52 -10.08 -9.95
C PRO A 134 3.79 -9.63 -9.20
N THR A 135 4.40 -10.58 -8.50
CA THR A 135 5.74 -10.40 -7.88
C THR A 135 6.78 -10.18 -8.99
N ALA A 136 7.38 -8.99 -8.99
CA ALA A 136 8.44 -8.59 -9.93
C ALA A 136 9.81 -9.07 -9.43
N PHE A 137 10.06 -8.91 -8.13
CA PHE A 137 11.28 -9.37 -7.46
C PHE A 137 10.94 -9.96 -6.11
N GLN A 138 11.80 -10.84 -5.60
CA GLN A 138 11.66 -11.39 -4.26
C GLN A 138 13.00 -11.70 -3.65
N THR A 139 13.06 -11.71 -2.33
CA THR A 139 14.21 -12.17 -1.54
C THR A 139 13.72 -12.78 -0.23
N PHE A 140 14.62 -13.43 0.51
CA PHE A 140 14.35 -13.93 1.84
C PHE A 140 15.23 -13.21 2.87
N ALA A 141 14.65 -12.94 4.03
CA ALA A 141 15.44 -12.53 5.19
C ALA A 141 16.35 -13.68 5.65
N ASN A 142 17.61 -13.36 5.96
CA ASN A 142 18.56 -14.29 6.55
C ASN A 142 18.16 -14.66 8.00
N ALA A 143 18.91 -15.55 8.66
CA ALA A 143 18.59 -16.02 10.02
C ALA A 143 18.51 -14.92 11.10
N TYR A 144 19.05 -13.73 10.84
CA TYR A 144 19.02 -12.56 11.72
C TYR A 144 18.01 -11.51 11.26
N GLY A 145 17.14 -11.81 10.29
CA GLY A 145 16.13 -10.88 9.76
C GLY A 145 16.67 -9.94 8.67
N GLY A 146 17.96 -9.92 8.38
CA GLY A 146 18.53 -9.05 7.36
C GLY A 146 18.22 -9.50 5.94
N PHE A 147 17.90 -8.58 5.04
CA PHE A 147 17.67 -8.87 3.63
C PHE A 147 18.40 -7.87 2.74
N GLU A 148 18.76 -8.33 1.54
CA GLU A 148 19.39 -7.53 0.50
C GLU A 148 18.81 -7.93 -0.86
N LEU A 149 18.63 -6.94 -1.74
CA LEU A 149 18.15 -7.16 -3.09
C LEU A 149 18.55 -5.97 -3.99
N SER A 150 18.87 -6.24 -5.25
CA SER A 150 19.05 -5.19 -6.25
C SER A 150 17.84 -5.13 -7.17
N VAL A 151 17.21 -3.98 -7.27
CA VAL A 151 16.05 -3.74 -8.14
C VAL A 151 16.28 -2.50 -9.00
N PRO A 152 15.64 -2.36 -10.16
CA PRO A 152 15.59 -1.08 -10.86
C PRO A 152 14.99 0.01 -9.96
N GLU A 153 15.47 1.24 -10.10
CA GLU A 153 14.89 2.42 -9.45
C GLU A 153 13.35 2.49 -9.63
N GLY A 154 12.65 2.95 -8.60
CA GLY A 154 11.21 3.21 -8.64
C GLY A 154 10.45 2.75 -7.40
N PHE A 155 9.13 2.91 -7.43
CA PHE A 155 8.24 2.54 -6.34
C PHE A 155 7.82 1.08 -6.43
N TYR A 156 7.81 0.41 -5.28
CA TYR A 156 7.38 -0.98 -5.13
C TYR A 156 6.40 -1.09 -3.97
N TYR A 157 5.32 -1.83 -4.20
CA TYR A 157 4.48 -2.34 -3.13
C TYR A 157 5.11 -3.65 -2.65
N ILE A 158 5.44 -3.70 -1.37
CA ILE A 158 6.09 -4.86 -0.77
C ILE A 158 5.14 -5.60 0.16
N GLU A 159 5.13 -6.93 0.03
CA GLU A 159 4.43 -7.85 0.94
C GLU A 159 5.48 -8.72 1.63
N VAL A 160 5.41 -8.78 2.96
CA VAL A 160 6.33 -9.58 3.78
C VAL A 160 5.56 -10.60 4.60
N THR A 161 5.90 -11.87 4.43
CA THR A 161 5.24 -13.00 5.10
C THR A 161 6.24 -13.87 5.85
N ALA A 162 5.85 -14.35 7.02
CA ALA A 162 6.59 -15.34 7.80
C ALA A 162 5.61 -16.20 8.61
N PRO A 163 5.89 -17.50 8.83
CA PRO A 163 5.01 -18.36 9.61
C PRO A 163 4.77 -17.84 11.04
N GLY A 164 3.51 -17.75 11.46
CA GLY A 164 3.13 -17.25 12.79
C GLY A 164 3.13 -15.72 12.93
N TYR A 165 3.25 -14.99 11.81
CA TYR A 165 3.17 -13.54 11.77
C TYR A 165 2.04 -13.08 10.84
N ILE A 166 1.44 -11.94 11.17
CA ILE A 166 0.51 -11.23 10.29
C ILE A 166 1.32 -10.63 9.14
N ALA A 167 0.86 -10.84 7.90
CA ALA A 167 1.52 -10.31 6.72
C ALA A 167 1.63 -8.78 6.80
N TRP A 168 2.82 -8.25 6.53
CA TRP A 168 3.02 -6.81 6.46
C TRP A 168 3.01 -6.36 5.00
N HIS A 169 2.45 -5.18 4.76
CA HIS A 169 2.43 -4.53 3.45
C HIS A 169 2.76 -3.04 3.53
N GLY A 170 3.31 -2.50 2.44
CA GLY A 170 3.62 -1.07 2.33
C GLY A 170 4.30 -0.68 1.04
N TRP A 171 4.41 0.62 0.80
CA TRP A 171 5.13 1.18 -0.35
C TRP A 171 6.57 1.53 0.05
N VAL A 172 7.52 1.11 -0.78
CA VAL A 172 8.95 1.45 -0.67
C VAL A 172 9.41 2.11 -1.96
N ASN A 173 10.13 3.22 -1.83
CA ASN A 173 10.81 3.87 -2.94
C ASN A 173 12.25 3.37 -3.04
N ALA A 174 12.58 2.65 -4.10
CA ALA A 174 13.95 2.30 -4.43
C ALA A 174 14.59 3.49 -5.16
N ASP A 175 15.25 4.37 -4.41
CA ASP A 175 16.00 5.53 -4.87
C ASP A 175 17.48 5.44 -4.40
N PRO A 176 18.47 5.62 -5.31
CA PRO A 176 19.90 5.52 -4.98
C PRO A 176 20.38 6.33 -3.77
N ASN A 177 19.65 7.38 -3.38
CA ASN A 177 20.03 8.31 -2.32
C ASN A 177 19.37 8.01 -0.97
N THR A 178 18.33 7.16 -0.93
CA THR A 178 17.48 6.95 0.27
C THR A 178 17.25 5.49 0.64
N SER A 179 17.81 4.54 -0.12
CA SER A 179 17.44 3.11 -0.07
C SER A 179 18.22 2.21 0.90
N GLY A 180 18.81 2.77 1.96
CA GLY A 180 19.51 2.00 2.98
C GLY A 180 18.67 1.78 4.23
N ASP A 181 18.82 0.62 4.86
CA ASP A 181 18.32 0.29 6.20
C ASP A 181 16.78 0.34 6.36
N ILE A 182 16.06 -0.27 5.41
CA ILE A 182 14.60 -0.44 5.51
C ILE A 182 14.27 -1.29 6.73
N GLN A 183 13.39 -0.82 7.61
CA GLN A 183 12.92 -1.60 8.75
C GLN A 183 11.47 -2.05 8.57
N ILE A 184 11.28 -3.36 8.50
CA ILE A 184 9.98 -4.02 8.38
C ILE A 184 9.65 -4.67 9.71
N VAL A 185 8.52 -4.30 10.31
CA VAL A 185 8.12 -4.78 11.63
C VAL A 185 6.94 -5.73 11.48
N LEU A 186 7.20 -7.03 11.69
CA LEU A 186 6.17 -8.06 11.65
C LEU A 186 5.55 -8.25 13.02
N SER A 187 4.23 -8.11 13.10
CA SER A 187 3.45 -8.51 14.27
C SER A 187 3.26 -10.03 14.25
N PRO A 188 3.64 -10.77 15.31
CA PRO A 188 3.17 -12.14 15.49
C PRO A 188 1.64 -12.20 15.42
N GLU A 189 1.08 -13.37 15.14
CA GLU A 189 -0.35 -13.59 15.34
C GLU A 189 -0.75 -13.21 16.78
N LEU A 190 -1.98 -12.73 16.96
CA LEU A 190 -2.40 -12.19 18.26
C LEU A 190 -2.60 -13.28 19.33
N ASP A 191 -2.75 -14.56 18.97
CA ASP A 191 -2.86 -15.73 19.87
C ASP A 191 -3.54 -15.44 21.22
N GLY A 192 -4.84 -15.09 21.18
CA GLY A 192 -5.65 -14.81 22.37
C GLY A 192 -5.61 -13.37 22.89
N GLN A 193 -4.72 -12.51 22.36
CA GLN A 193 -4.73 -11.07 22.63
C GLN A 193 -5.80 -10.35 21.80
N VAL A 194 -6.32 -9.23 22.32
CA VAL A 194 -7.46 -8.53 21.69
C VAL A 194 -7.01 -7.57 20.59
N ALA A 195 -5.90 -6.86 20.81
CA ALA A 195 -5.33 -5.96 19.81
C ALA A 195 -3.82 -5.82 19.95
N ARG A 196 -3.14 -5.46 18.85
CA ARG A 196 -1.76 -4.98 18.85
C ARG A 196 -1.65 -3.67 18.09
N ILE A 197 -0.97 -2.70 18.66
CA ILE A 197 -0.74 -1.37 18.09
C ILE A 197 0.76 -1.24 17.87
N VAL A 198 1.18 -1.01 16.63
CA VAL A 198 2.58 -0.87 16.24
C VAL A 198 2.78 0.53 15.68
N LEU A 199 3.63 1.32 16.34
CA LEU A 199 4.11 2.62 15.90
C LEU A 199 5.47 2.44 15.22
N GLN A 200 5.63 3.03 14.04
CA GLN A 200 6.91 3.17 13.35
C GLN A 200 7.07 4.61 12.87
N TRP A 201 8.30 5.12 12.80
CA TRP A 201 8.59 6.46 12.27
C TRP A 201 9.92 6.49 11.50
N GLY A 202 10.29 7.66 10.99
CA GLY A 202 11.56 7.87 10.28
C GLY A 202 12.72 8.22 11.21
N LEU A 203 13.79 8.75 10.62
CA LEU A 203 15.01 9.12 11.37
C LEU A 203 14.78 10.23 12.40
N ASN A 204 13.92 11.20 12.09
CA ASN A 204 13.66 12.37 12.91
C ASN A 204 12.14 12.54 13.10
N PRO A 205 11.65 12.94 14.28
CA PRO A 205 12.39 13.11 15.52
C PRO A 205 12.96 11.77 16.01
N ARG A 206 13.95 11.84 16.89
CA ARG A 206 14.66 10.65 17.35
C ARG A 206 13.76 9.74 18.17
N ASP A 207 12.82 10.31 18.89
CA ASP A 207 12.11 9.65 19.98
C ASP A 207 10.62 10.04 19.93
N LEU A 208 9.78 9.06 19.60
CA LEU A 208 8.32 9.13 19.61
C LEU A 208 7.78 8.08 20.57
N ASP A 209 6.96 8.51 21.53
CA ASP A 209 6.39 7.64 22.56
C ASP A 209 4.94 7.26 22.26
N SER A 210 4.59 6.02 22.58
CA SER A 210 3.28 5.41 22.51
C SER A 210 2.58 5.60 23.83
N HIS A 211 1.39 6.19 23.77
CA HIS A 211 0.54 6.38 24.93
C HIS A 211 -0.80 5.70 24.69
N LEU A 212 -1.06 4.65 25.45
CA LEU A 212 -2.38 4.05 25.55
C LEU A 212 -2.99 4.41 26.89
N THR A 213 -4.23 4.88 26.85
CA THR A 213 -4.99 5.14 28.06
C THR A 213 -6.36 4.50 27.97
N GLY A 214 -6.90 3.96 29.06
CA GLY A 214 -8.15 3.21 29.02
C GLY A 214 -8.75 2.94 30.39
N PRO A 215 -9.97 2.39 30.46
CA PRO A 215 -10.63 2.07 31.73
C PRO A 215 -9.88 1.01 32.52
N THR A 216 -9.83 1.13 33.85
CA THR A 216 -9.36 0.06 34.75
C THR A 216 -10.53 -0.78 35.25
N PRO A 217 -10.31 -2.04 35.69
CA PRO A 217 -11.34 -2.85 36.33
C PRO A 217 -11.95 -2.21 37.59
N SER A 218 -11.19 -1.34 38.27
CA SER A 218 -11.61 -0.62 39.48
C SER A 218 -12.43 0.65 39.20
N GLY A 219 -12.71 0.98 37.94
CA GLY A 219 -13.50 2.16 37.54
C GLY A 219 -12.69 3.44 37.38
N GLY A 220 -11.36 3.36 37.39
CA GLY A 220 -10.43 4.45 37.08
C GLY A 220 -9.96 4.43 35.62
N ARG A 221 -8.84 5.10 35.37
CA ARG A 221 -8.20 5.18 34.05
C ARG A 221 -6.72 4.87 34.16
N PHE A 222 -6.23 3.92 33.38
CA PHE A 222 -4.81 3.61 33.28
C PHE A 222 -4.14 4.46 32.20
N HIS A 223 -2.81 4.52 32.28
CA HIS A 223 -1.95 5.11 31.27
C HIS A 223 -0.72 4.22 31.08
N VAL A 224 -0.67 3.51 29.96
CA VAL A 224 0.50 2.73 29.53
C VAL A 224 1.36 3.58 28.61
N PHE A 225 2.61 3.77 29.00
CA PHE A 225 3.67 4.49 28.28
C PHE A 225 5.04 4.17 28.92
N TYR A 226 6.15 4.71 28.40
CA TYR A 226 7.52 4.37 28.82
C TYR A 226 7.75 4.31 30.35
N SER A 227 7.08 5.16 31.14
CA SER A 227 7.27 5.19 32.61
C SER A 227 6.32 4.27 33.41
N HIS A 228 5.28 3.74 32.76
CA HIS A 228 4.34 2.76 33.30
C HIS A 228 3.97 1.77 32.19
N THR A 229 4.81 0.77 31.99
CA THR A 229 4.77 -0.08 30.80
C THR A 229 3.71 -1.19 30.87
N ILE A 230 3.12 -1.47 32.03
CA ILE A 230 2.16 -2.57 32.21
C ILE A 230 0.98 -2.11 33.05
N GLU A 231 -0.22 -2.24 32.51
CA GLU A 231 -1.46 -2.28 33.28
C GLU A 231 -1.95 -3.73 33.30
N ASN A 232 -1.84 -4.37 34.47
CA ASN A 232 -2.20 -5.77 34.65
C ASN A 232 -3.62 -6.05 34.15
N GLU A 233 -3.76 -7.14 33.37
CA GLU A 233 -5.02 -7.58 32.75
C GLU A 233 -5.67 -6.58 31.77
N ALA A 234 -4.96 -5.54 31.33
CA ALA A 234 -5.48 -4.59 30.34
C ALA A 234 -4.55 -4.48 29.13
N ALA A 235 -3.33 -3.98 29.32
CA ALA A 235 -2.40 -3.72 28.23
C ALA A 235 -0.95 -3.60 28.72
N GLU A 236 -0.01 -3.80 27.81
CA GLU A 236 1.42 -3.59 28.05
C GLU A 236 2.11 -2.93 26.85
N LEU A 237 3.19 -2.20 27.12
CA LEU A 237 4.16 -1.71 26.15
C LEU A 237 5.23 -2.79 25.98
N ASP A 238 5.13 -3.57 24.90
CA ASP A 238 6.01 -4.70 24.59
C ASP A 238 7.43 -4.22 24.22
N VAL A 239 7.49 -3.14 23.45
CA VAL A 239 8.72 -2.52 22.98
C VAL A 239 8.62 -1.02 23.19
N ASP A 240 9.61 -0.49 23.90
CA ASP A 240 9.91 0.93 24.09
C ASP A 240 11.23 1.20 23.37
N ASP A 241 11.18 2.01 22.31
CA ASP A 241 12.36 2.37 21.51
C ASP A 241 12.64 3.88 21.63
N THR A 242 13.60 4.19 22.50
CA THR A 242 14.11 5.56 22.73
C THR A 242 15.03 6.09 21.61
N SER A 243 15.04 5.43 20.45
CA SER A 243 15.88 5.75 19.29
C SER A 243 15.09 5.75 17.97
N SER A 244 15.69 6.35 16.93
CA SER A 244 15.02 6.58 15.64
C SER A 244 14.47 5.29 15.02
N TYR A 245 13.47 5.41 14.14
CA TYR A 245 12.82 4.34 13.38
C TYR A 245 11.82 3.44 14.14
N GLY A 246 11.79 3.52 15.47
CA GLY A 246 10.99 2.62 16.30
C GLY A 246 11.37 1.14 16.07
N PRO A 247 10.44 0.19 16.21
CA PRO A 247 9.04 0.38 16.55
C PRO A 247 8.82 0.62 18.04
N GLU A 248 7.65 1.14 18.36
CA GLU A 248 7.04 0.88 19.67
C GLU A 248 5.76 0.09 19.51
N THR A 249 5.52 -0.83 20.44
CA THR A 249 4.42 -1.78 20.32
C THR A 249 3.67 -1.87 21.62
N ILE A 250 2.34 -1.70 21.56
CA ILE A 250 1.43 -1.94 22.67
C ILE A 250 0.52 -3.13 22.35
N THR A 251 0.46 -4.11 23.25
CA THR A 251 -0.51 -5.20 23.20
C THR A 251 -1.63 -4.95 24.19
N ILE A 252 -2.88 -5.09 23.75
CA ILE A 252 -4.09 -5.05 24.59
C ILE A 252 -4.57 -6.48 24.82
N HIS A 253 -4.51 -6.94 26.08
CA HIS A 253 -4.90 -8.29 26.47
C HIS A 253 -6.39 -8.45 26.67
N ARG A 254 -7.08 -7.37 27.08
CA ARG A 254 -8.54 -7.38 27.33
C ARG A 254 -9.11 -5.98 27.15
N LEU A 255 -10.28 -5.92 26.52
CA LEU A 255 -11.11 -4.71 26.51
C LEU A 255 -12.11 -4.73 27.67
N ILE A 256 -12.09 -3.65 28.45
CA ILE A 256 -13.04 -3.35 29.51
C ILE A 256 -13.99 -2.27 28.96
N PRO A 257 -15.31 -2.34 29.21
CA PRO A 257 -16.23 -1.31 28.73
C PRO A 257 -15.78 0.11 29.10
N GLY A 258 -15.63 0.96 28.09
CA GLY A 258 -15.09 2.32 28.21
C GLY A 258 -14.25 2.69 26.99
N VAL A 259 -13.69 3.90 26.99
CA VAL A 259 -12.92 4.41 25.85
C VAL A 259 -11.44 4.21 26.07
N TYR A 260 -10.82 3.46 25.17
CA TYR A 260 -9.37 3.40 25.02
C TYR A 260 -8.94 4.48 24.04
N ARG A 261 -7.89 5.24 24.35
CA ARG A 261 -7.34 6.28 23.48
C ARG A 261 -5.86 6.04 23.28
N TYR A 262 -5.45 5.97 22.02
CA TYR A 262 -4.06 5.86 21.63
C TYR A 262 -3.54 7.17 21.05
N ALA A 263 -2.37 7.60 21.51
CA ALA A 263 -1.71 8.82 21.08
C ALA A 263 -0.20 8.59 20.90
N VAL A 264 0.39 9.35 19.99
CA VAL A 264 1.84 9.42 19.77
C VAL A 264 2.33 10.75 20.31
N HIS A 265 3.38 10.74 21.13
CA HIS A 265 4.00 11.94 21.70
C HIS A 265 5.41 12.13 21.12
N ASP A 266 5.68 13.29 20.55
CA ASP A 266 7.02 13.70 20.15
C ASP A 266 7.82 14.11 21.39
N TYR A 267 8.40 13.12 22.06
CA TYR A 267 9.20 13.34 23.27
C TYR A 267 10.39 14.23 22.98
N THR A 268 11.03 14.05 21.82
CA THR A 268 12.18 14.87 21.38
C THR A 268 11.85 16.36 21.39
N ASN A 269 10.72 16.76 20.80
CA ASN A 269 10.32 18.15 20.65
C ASN A 269 9.21 18.60 21.62
N ARG A 270 8.93 17.84 22.69
CA ARG A 270 7.78 18.05 23.60
C ARG A 270 7.63 19.47 24.18
N ASN A 271 8.73 20.23 24.28
CA ASN A 271 8.71 21.61 24.79
C ASN A 271 8.58 22.69 23.70
N ALA A 272 8.51 22.31 22.42
CA ALA A 272 8.42 23.23 21.30
C ALA A 272 6.96 23.55 20.95
N ASN A 273 6.64 24.84 20.88
CA ASN A 273 5.34 25.33 20.39
C ASN A 273 5.55 26.67 19.63
N PRO A 274 5.36 26.69 18.29
CA PRO A 274 4.93 25.58 17.45
C PRO A 274 6.06 24.54 17.22
N SER A 275 5.68 23.32 16.84
CA SER A 275 6.58 22.25 16.39
C SER A 275 5.99 21.60 15.14
N THR A 276 6.83 21.27 14.16
CA THR A 276 6.49 20.46 12.98
C THR A 276 7.22 19.13 12.97
N GLY A 277 7.99 18.81 14.03
CA GLY A 277 8.80 17.58 14.11
C GLY A 277 7.95 16.32 13.93
N LEU A 278 6.87 16.20 14.71
CA LEU A 278 5.93 15.09 14.58
C LEU A 278 5.30 14.98 13.18
N ALA A 279 4.89 16.09 12.56
CA ALA A 279 4.32 16.07 11.21
C ALA A 279 5.30 15.60 10.13
N GLN A 280 6.59 15.87 10.32
CA GLN A 280 7.68 15.49 9.41
C GLN A 280 8.28 14.12 9.75
N SER A 281 7.74 13.44 10.76
CA SER A 281 8.30 12.19 11.28
C SER A 281 8.16 11.00 10.35
N GLY A 282 7.20 11.05 9.42
CA GLY A 282 6.76 9.87 8.69
C GLY A 282 6.11 8.80 9.58
N ALA A 283 5.67 9.18 10.81
CA ALA A 283 5.06 8.23 11.73
C ALA A 283 3.79 7.59 11.15
N SER A 284 3.70 6.28 11.33
CA SER A 284 2.53 5.47 10.99
C SER A 284 2.19 4.56 12.15
N VAL A 285 0.90 4.34 12.36
CA VAL A 285 0.36 3.49 13.42
C VAL A 285 -0.51 2.43 12.77
N LYS A 286 -0.12 1.17 12.93
CA LYS A 286 -0.92 0.01 12.53
C LYS A 286 -1.59 -0.59 13.76
N VAL A 287 -2.89 -0.80 13.70
CA VAL A 287 -3.64 -1.54 14.74
C VAL A 287 -4.18 -2.84 14.13
N PHE A 288 -3.86 -3.95 14.78
CA PHE A 288 -4.35 -5.29 14.46
C PHE A 288 -5.36 -5.71 15.53
N LEU A 289 -6.50 -6.27 15.13
CA LEU A 289 -7.55 -6.74 16.03
C LEU A 289 -7.69 -8.26 15.94
N SER A 290 -8.11 -8.89 17.05
CA SER A 290 -8.31 -10.34 17.16
C SER A 290 -9.29 -10.95 16.17
N ASP A 291 -10.18 -10.15 15.59
CA ASP A 291 -11.12 -10.57 14.54
C ASP A 291 -10.54 -10.49 13.11
N GLY A 292 -9.24 -10.20 12.98
CA GLY A 292 -8.53 -10.11 11.72
C GLY A 292 -8.65 -8.75 11.03
N ARG A 293 -9.39 -7.78 11.60
CA ARG A 293 -9.37 -6.41 11.09
C ARG A 293 -8.03 -5.74 11.40
N GLU A 294 -7.59 -4.91 10.47
CA GLU A 294 -6.45 -4.02 10.65
C GLU A 294 -6.78 -2.62 10.14
N GLN A 295 -6.16 -1.60 10.74
CA GLN A 295 -6.23 -0.22 10.27
C GLN A 295 -4.86 0.43 10.35
N THR A 296 -4.54 1.27 9.37
CA THR A 296 -3.31 2.07 9.33
C THR A 296 -3.66 3.55 9.39
N PHE A 297 -2.98 4.28 10.26
CA PHE A 297 -3.09 5.72 10.41
C PHE A 297 -1.74 6.36 10.09
N ASN A 298 -1.76 7.48 9.38
CA ASN A 298 -0.56 8.26 9.05
C ASN A 298 -0.60 9.60 9.78
N VAL A 299 0.55 10.06 10.25
CA VAL A 299 0.64 11.31 11.00
C VAL A 299 0.10 12.50 10.20
N PRO A 300 -0.76 13.36 10.78
CA PRO A 300 -1.29 14.53 10.10
C PRO A 300 -0.19 15.54 9.78
N ASN A 301 -0.27 16.17 8.60
CA ASN A 301 0.60 17.29 8.23
C ASN A 301 0.12 18.62 8.86
N ALA A 302 0.15 18.68 10.20
CA ALA A 302 -0.23 19.84 10.98
C ALA A 302 0.72 20.01 12.18
N PRO A 303 0.95 21.22 12.69
CA PRO A 303 1.88 21.44 13.79
C PRO A 303 1.32 20.88 15.12
N GLY A 304 2.20 20.36 15.96
CA GLY A 304 1.85 19.74 17.24
C GLY A 304 3.01 18.92 17.80
N THR A 305 2.91 18.54 19.08
CA THR A 305 3.81 17.57 19.72
C THR A 305 3.10 16.30 20.14
N VAL A 306 1.76 16.26 20.09
CA VAL A 306 0.97 15.04 20.31
C VAL A 306 0.03 14.84 19.14
N TRP A 307 -0.04 13.60 18.66
CA TRP A 307 -1.04 13.12 17.73
C TRP A 307 -1.97 12.14 18.45
N THR A 308 -3.22 12.54 18.68
CA THR A 308 -4.27 11.60 19.10
C THR A 308 -4.75 10.85 17.87
N VAL A 309 -4.47 9.55 17.82
CA VAL A 309 -4.59 8.74 16.60
C VAL A 309 -6.02 8.25 16.44
N PHE A 310 -6.46 7.42 17.39
CA PHE A 310 -7.76 6.76 17.38
C PHE A 310 -8.25 6.48 18.80
N GLU A 311 -9.52 6.13 18.88
CA GLU A 311 -10.15 5.56 20.07
C GLU A 311 -10.71 4.17 19.77
N ILE A 312 -10.69 3.28 20.76
CA ILE A 312 -11.35 1.97 20.72
C ILE A 312 -12.50 1.97 21.73
N ASP A 313 -13.69 1.63 21.27
CA ASP A 313 -14.81 1.29 22.14
C ASP A 313 -14.53 -0.07 22.80
N GLY A 314 -14.28 -0.07 24.11
CA GLY A 314 -13.96 -1.28 24.87
C GLY A 314 -15.11 -2.26 25.06
N ALA A 315 -16.34 -1.91 24.70
CA ALA A 315 -17.46 -2.84 24.65
C ALA A 315 -17.65 -3.44 23.25
N ALA A 316 -17.51 -2.62 22.21
CA ALA A 316 -17.78 -3.03 20.82
C ALA A 316 -16.53 -3.46 20.02
N GLY A 317 -15.32 -3.16 20.51
CA GLY A 317 -14.07 -3.36 19.75
C GLY A 317 -13.99 -2.51 18.48
N THR A 318 -14.75 -1.41 18.42
CA THR A 318 -14.80 -0.53 17.25
C THR A 318 -13.71 0.52 17.36
N VAL A 319 -12.85 0.60 16.34
CA VAL A 319 -11.78 1.61 16.22
C VAL A 319 -12.32 2.81 15.45
N THR A 320 -12.22 3.99 16.04
CA THR A 320 -12.65 5.27 15.42
C THR A 320 -11.46 6.21 15.31
N ALA A 321 -11.21 6.71 14.11
CA ALA A 321 -10.17 7.70 13.86
C ALA A 321 -10.45 9.01 14.61
N VAL A 322 -9.42 9.57 15.26
CA VAL A 322 -9.45 10.92 15.84
C VAL A 322 -8.60 11.87 15.00
N ASN A 323 -7.37 11.47 14.68
CA ASN A 323 -6.42 12.22 13.82
C ASN A 323 -6.27 13.71 14.18
N ALA A 324 -6.07 14.01 15.47
CA ALA A 324 -5.96 15.37 15.96
C ALA A 324 -4.54 15.69 16.50
N MET A 325 -3.98 16.82 16.08
CA MET A 325 -2.71 17.35 16.60
C MET A 325 -2.96 18.30 17.78
N SER A 326 -2.11 18.21 18.80
CA SER A 326 -2.14 19.09 19.98
C SER A 326 -0.73 19.28 20.55
N TYR A 327 -0.60 20.04 21.65
CA TYR A 327 0.66 20.26 22.35
C TYR A 327 0.58 19.75 23.78
N GLN A 328 1.53 18.91 24.17
CA GLN A 328 1.74 18.48 25.54
C GLN A 328 3.24 18.35 25.79
N SER A 329 3.73 18.88 26.90
CA SER A 329 5.14 18.78 27.29
C SER A 329 5.40 17.72 28.35
N GLN A 330 4.37 17.36 29.13
CA GLN A 330 4.44 16.37 30.20
C GLN A 330 3.88 15.02 29.70
N PRO A 331 4.72 13.98 29.53
CA PRO A 331 4.27 12.68 29.02
C PRO A 331 3.11 12.07 29.82
N ALA A 332 3.12 12.24 31.14
CA ALA A 332 2.06 11.76 32.04
C ALA A 332 0.67 12.38 31.80
N ASN A 333 0.59 13.45 31.02
CA ASN A 333 -0.68 14.12 30.69
C ASN A 333 -1.13 13.82 29.24
N VAL A 334 -0.41 12.98 28.49
CA VAL A 334 -0.78 12.63 27.11
C VAL A 334 -1.97 11.68 27.11
N GLY A 335 -3.00 12.00 26.30
CA GLY A 335 -4.18 11.15 26.13
C GLY A 335 -5.20 11.22 27.28
N MET A 336 -4.94 12.05 28.29
CA MET A 336 -5.85 12.34 29.40
C MET A 336 -6.94 13.34 29.02
#